data_AF-A0A2G3L699-F1
#
_entry.id   AF-A0A2G3L699-F1
#
_cell.length_a   1.000
_cell.length_b   1.000
_cell.length_c   1.000
_cell.angle_alpha   90.00
_cell.angle_beta   90.00
_cell.angle_gamma   90.00
#
_symmetry.space_group_name_H-M   'P 1'
#
loop_
_entity.id
_entity.type
_entity.pdbx_description
1 polymer ?
#
loop_
_entity_poly.entity_id
_entity_poly.type
_entity_poly.pdbx_seq_one_letter_code
_entity_poly.pdbx_strand_id
1 'polypeptide(L)'
;QAALPITAVFEAQTLAALALRIEQAGPAEAQPIVHRGPGRAPLSHGQQRLWLIDQMGDGASVQYHMPMALELRGELNVALLQQALQLVVQRHEILRTTYASDGDHAWQEVQEVATLALPVLAVEDEAAMEMAIEAEAGRPFNLRCELPLRAQLLRLAPQRHVLVLVLHHIASDGWSGAIAVDEWCEAYAALVEGRAPGWQALPVQYADYARWQREAPQQARHAQQLTYWQQKLASLPEVHSLPLDHPRPAQQSFEGALLHSRLDAQVSSRLRA
;
A
#
# COMPACT_ATOMS: atom_id res chain seq x y z
N GLN A 1 4.85 7.98 -28.81
CA GLN A 1 3.56 7.67 -28.14
C GLN A 1 2.80 8.98 -27.97
N ALA A 2 1.48 8.99 -28.18
CA ALA A 2 0.64 10.18 -27.98
C ALA A 2 0.24 10.30 -26.50
N ALA A 3 0.19 11.52 -25.95
CA ALA A 3 -0.31 11.76 -24.59
C ALA A 3 -1.71 12.36 -24.64
N LEU A 4 -2.65 11.71 -23.96
CA LEU A 4 -4.03 12.18 -23.83
C LEU A 4 -4.36 12.47 -22.36
N PRO A 5 -5.06 13.58 -22.05
CA PRO A 5 -5.65 13.75 -20.74
C PRO A 5 -6.74 12.69 -20.54
N ILE A 6 -6.93 12.26 -19.29
CA ILE A 6 -7.97 11.27 -18.96
C ILE A 6 -9.37 11.72 -19.39
N THR A 7 -9.65 13.03 -19.37
CA THR A 7 -10.91 13.60 -19.84
C THR A 7 -11.19 13.29 -21.31
N ALA A 8 -10.17 13.20 -22.16
CA ALA A 8 -10.34 12.86 -23.57
C ALA A 8 -10.91 11.46 -23.75
N VAL A 9 -10.61 10.51 -22.85
CA VAL A 9 -11.19 9.15 -22.88
C VAL A 9 -12.68 9.18 -22.55
N PHE A 10 -13.09 10.01 -21.60
CA PHE A 10 -14.51 10.16 -21.23
C PHE A 10 -15.31 10.99 -22.24
N GLU A 11 -14.69 11.95 -22.89
CA GLU A 11 -15.30 12.75 -23.96
C GLU A 11 -15.41 11.97 -25.28
N ALA A 12 -14.41 11.12 -25.59
CA ALA A 12 -14.38 10.31 -26.80
C ALA A 12 -14.95 8.91 -26.53
N GLN A 13 -16.28 8.83 -26.39
CA GLN A 13 -17.01 7.61 -26.01
C GLN A 13 -17.06 6.52 -27.09
N THR A 14 -16.34 6.68 -28.20
CA THR A 14 -16.20 5.65 -29.24
C THR A 14 -14.75 5.50 -29.64
N LEU A 15 -14.38 4.31 -30.10
CA LEU A 15 -13.02 4.04 -30.62
C LEU A 15 -12.64 4.99 -31.76
N ALA A 16 -13.58 5.31 -32.64
CA ALA A 16 -13.34 6.25 -33.75
C ALA A 16 -13.05 7.67 -33.25
N ALA A 17 -13.82 8.16 -32.26
CA ALA A 17 -13.57 9.47 -31.66
C ALA A 17 -12.23 9.50 -30.91
N LEU A 18 -11.87 8.40 -30.22
CA LEU A 18 -10.61 8.31 -29.49
C LEU A 18 -9.42 8.24 -30.46
N ALA A 19 -9.55 7.53 -31.58
CA ALA A 19 -8.53 7.49 -32.63
C ALA A 19 -8.23 8.89 -33.17
N LEU A 20 -9.27 9.69 -33.46
CA LEU A 20 -9.11 11.08 -33.87
C LEU A 20 -8.38 11.93 -32.81
N ARG A 21 -8.71 11.74 -31.53
CA ARG A 21 -8.01 12.44 -30.43
C ARG A 21 -6.53 12.03 -30.36
N ILE A 22 -6.21 10.76 -30.57
CA ILE A 22 -4.82 10.26 -30.61
C ILE A 22 -4.04 10.88 -31.78
N GLU A 23 -4.64 10.95 -32.97
CA GLU A 23 -4.02 11.54 -34.16
C GLU A 23 -3.77 13.06 -34.00
N GLN A 24 -4.67 13.74 -33.30
CA GLN A 24 -4.57 15.17 -32.99
C GLN A 24 -3.64 15.47 -31.82
N ALA A 25 -3.30 14.46 -31.01
CA ALA A 25 -2.45 14.64 -29.84
C ALA A 25 -0.98 14.74 -30.24
N GLY A 26 -0.28 15.68 -29.63
CA GLY A 26 1.16 15.83 -29.76
C GLY A 26 1.94 14.66 -29.14
N PRO A 27 3.26 14.59 -29.40
CA PRO A 27 4.13 13.61 -28.76
C PRO A 27 4.04 13.74 -27.24
N ALA A 28 4.06 12.59 -26.55
CA ALA A 28 4.04 12.56 -25.10
C ALA A 28 5.27 13.29 -24.51
N GLU A 29 5.03 14.35 -23.75
CA GLU A 29 6.05 15.06 -22.97
C GLU A 29 6.37 14.39 -21.63
N ALA A 30 5.78 13.22 -21.34
CA ALA A 30 5.97 12.53 -20.08
C ALA A 30 7.40 11.99 -19.98
N GLN A 31 8.17 12.54 -19.03
CA GLN A 31 9.47 11.98 -18.68
C GLN A 31 9.26 10.64 -17.95
N PRO A 32 9.85 9.53 -18.45
CA PRO A 32 9.71 8.24 -17.82
C PRO A 32 10.40 8.22 -16.45
N ILE A 33 9.91 7.37 -15.55
CA ILE A 33 10.61 7.06 -14.32
C ILE A 33 11.83 6.22 -14.71
N VAL A 34 13.01 6.64 -14.27
CA VAL A 34 14.28 5.96 -14.54
C VAL A 34 14.81 5.37 -13.25
N HIS A 35 15.24 4.11 -13.31
CA HIS A 35 15.90 3.46 -12.19
C HIS A 35 17.24 4.14 -11.87
N ARG A 36 17.42 4.57 -10.62
CA ARG A 36 18.65 5.27 -10.18
C ARG A 36 19.53 4.45 -9.24
N GLY A 37 19.18 3.20 -8.99
CA GLY A 37 19.89 2.35 -8.05
C GLY A 37 19.67 2.73 -6.58
N PRO A 38 20.38 2.03 -5.67
CA PRO A 38 20.24 2.22 -4.23
C PRO A 38 20.78 3.58 -3.79
N GLY A 39 20.21 4.10 -2.70
CA GLY A 39 20.63 5.35 -2.08
C GLY A 39 19.46 6.10 -1.48
N ARG A 40 19.77 7.16 -0.71
CA ARG A 40 18.73 8.01 -0.12
C ARG A 40 17.79 8.54 -1.19
N ALA A 41 16.49 8.48 -0.91
CA ALA A 41 15.45 9.02 -1.77
C ALA A 41 14.51 9.92 -0.95
N PRO A 42 13.98 11.00 -1.51
CA PRO A 42 12.98 11.79 -0.81
C PRO A 42 11.73 10.94 -0.55
N LEU A 43 10.90 11.35 0.41
CA LEU A 43 9.55 10.82 0.52
C LEU A 43 8.70 11.28 -0.67
N SER A 44 7.86 10.39 -1.19
CA SER A 44 6.73 10.83 -2.03
C SER A 44 5.79 11.72 -1.21
N HIS A 45 4.94 12.52 -1.84
CA HIS A 45 3.97 13.36 -1.11
C HIS A 45 3.04 12.52 -0.23
N GLY A 46 2.68 11.31 -0.68
CA GLY A 46 1.87 10.36 0.11
C GLY A 46 2.62 9.85 1.34
N GLN A 47 3.89 9.44 1.17
CA GLN A 47 4.73 9.05 2.30
C GLN A 47 4.98 10.21 3.28
N GLN A 48 5.19 11.43 2.78
CA GLN A 48 5.42 12.60 3.63
C GLN A 48 4.22 12.89 4.54
N ARG A 49 2.99 12.76 4.03
CA ARG A 49 1.77 12.86 4.84
C ARG A 49 1.75 11.79 5.93
N LEU A 50 1.98 10.53 5.57
CA LEU A 50 1.91 9.41 6.52
C LEU A 50 3.02 9.50 7.58
N TRP A 51 4.23 9.88 7.18
CA TRP A 51 5.34 10.16 8.08
C TRP A 51 4.98 11.27 9.07
N LEU A 52 4.41 12.39 8.60
CA LEU A 52 3.98 13.46 9.50
C LEU A 52 2.94 12.97 10.52
N ILE A 53 1.95 12.18 10.10
CA ILE A 53 0.93 11.64 11.00
C ILE A 53 1.53 10.68 12.03
N ASP A 54 2.45 9.82 11.61
CA ASP A 54 3.18 8.92 12.49
C ASP A 54 3.97 9.71 13.56
N GLN A 55 4.71 10.75 13.16
CA GLN A 55 5.49 11.58 14.09
C GLN A 55 4.63 12.42 15.03
N MET A 56 3.42 12.83 14.64
CA MET A 56 2.48 13.52 15.55
C MET A 56 1.90 12.58 16.62
N GLY A 57 1.88 11.27 16.36
CA GLY A 57 1.44 10.24 17.32
C GLY A 57 2.59 9.60 18.09
N ASP A 58 3.76 10.24 18.14
CA ASP A 58 5.00 9.73 18.76
C ASP A 58 5.40 8.32 18.28
N GLY A 59 5.05 7.95 17.03
CA GLY A 59 5.32 6.61 16.46
C GLY A 59 4.49 5.49 17.09
N ALA A 60 3.47 5.80 17.88
CA ALA A 60 2.57 4.83 18.50
C ALA A 60 1.25 4.63 17.73
N SER A 61 1.09 5.30 16.60
CA SER A 61 -0.17 5.27 15.83
C SER A 61 -0.35 3.95 15.08
N VAL A 62 -1.51 3.32 15.27
CA VAL A 62 -1.91 2.09 14.55
C VAL A 62 -2.87 2.34 13.39
N GLN A 63 -3.23 3.61 13.16
CA GLN A 63 -4.30 4.03 12.25
C GLN A 63 -4.04 3.68 10.78
N TYR A 64 -2.77 3.51 10.42
CA TYR A 64 -2.33 3.21 9.06
C TYR A 64 -1.74 1.81 8.95
N HIS A 65 -2.09 0.92 9.87
CA HIS A 65 -1.83 -0.50 9.70
C HIS A 65 -2.81 -1.09 8.67
N MET A 66 -2.30 -2.03 7.90
CA MET A 66 -3.05 -2.80 6.93
C MET A 66 -2.91 -4.29 7.31
N PRO A 67 -3.67 -4.76 8.32
CA PRO A 67 -3.64 -6.15 8.72
C PRO A 67 -4.37 -7.04 7.70
N MET A 68 -3.80 -8.21 7.44
CA MET A 68 -4.38 -9.27 6.63
C MET A 68 -4.22 -10.60 7.38
N ALA A 69 -5.29 -11.38 7.45
CA ALA A 69 -5.27 -12.72 8.01
C ALA A 69 -5.67 -13.72 6.92
N LEU A 70 -4.76 -14.65 6.60
CA LEU A 70 -4.93 -15.66 5.56
C LEU A 70 -5.03 -17.04 6.21
N GLU A 71 -6.19 -17.70 6.08
CA GLU A 71 -6.32 -19.08 6.53
C GLU A 71 -5.66 -20.03 5.52
N LEU A 72 -4.72 -20.84 5.99
CA LEU A 72 -3.98 -21.83 5.22
C LEU A 72 -4.40 -23.23 5.67
N ARG A 73 -4.90 -24.03 4.73
CA ARG A 73 -5.34 -25.41 4.96
C ARG A 73 -4.46 -26.40 4.20
N GLY A 74 -4.12 -27.51 4.85
CA GLY A 74 -3.28 -28.58 4.30
C GLY A 74 -1.87 -28.60 4.89
N GLU A 75 -1.00 -29.40 4.28
CA GLU A 75 0.40 -29.49 4.67
C GLU A 75 1.14 -28.18 4.36
N LEU A 76 1.85 -27.64 5.36
CA LEU A 76 2.55 -26.37 5.27
C LEU A 76 4.03 -26.55 5.62
N ASN A 77 4.92 -26.23 4.68
CA ASN A 77 6.33 -26.14 4.97
C ASN A 77 6.66 -24.72 5.42
N VAL A 78 6.72 -24.52 6.74
CA VAL A 78 6.95 -23.21 7.36
C VAL A 78 8.28 -22.57 6.92
N ALA A 79 9.32 -23.37 6.71
CA ALA A 79 10.61 -22.86 6.27
C ALA A 79 10.55 -22.29 4.84
N LEU A 80 9.84 -22.99 3.93
CA LEU A 80 9.62 -22.48 2.57
C LEU A 80 8.66 -21.29 2.56
N LEU A 81 7.69 -21.24 3.48
CA LEU A 81 6.81 -20.08 3.66
C LEU A 81 7.61 -18.83 4.04
N GLN A 82 8.50 -18.94 5.04
CA GLN A 82 9.36 -17.83 5.43
C GLN A 82 10.29 -17.40 4.29
N GLN A 83 10.85 -18.35 3.54
CA GLN A 83 11.68 -18.04 2.37
C GLN A 83 10.89 -17.32 1.27
N ALA A 84 9.64 -17.74 0.99
CA ALA A 84 8.78 -17.10 0.01
C ALA A 84 8.48 -15.63 0.39
N LEU A 85 8.12 -15.38 1.65
CA LEU A 85 7.93 -14.02 2.16
C LEU A 85 9.21 -13.18 2.04
N GLN A 86 10.35 -13.76 2.39
CA GLN A 86 11.65 -13.11 2.29
C GLN A 86 12.01 -12.73 0.84
N LEU A 87 11.70 -13.57 -0.15
CA LEU A 87 11.95 -13.28 -1.57
C LEU A 87 11.18 -12.04 -2.05
N VAL A 88 9.93 -11.88 -1.62
CA VAL A 88 9.13 -10.68 -1.96
C VAL A 88 9.65 -9.44 -1.26
N VAL A 89 10.09 -9.55 0.00
CA VAL A 89 10.76 -8.43 0.71
C VAL A 89 12.05 -8.02 0.00
N GLN A 90 12.80 -8.97 -0.57
CA GLN A 90 14.01 -8.65 -1.34
C GLN A 90 13.69 -8.00 -2.69
N ARG A 91 12.62 -8.47 -3.36
CA ARG A 91 12.15 -7.96 -4.66
C ARG A 91 11.65 -6.53 -4.59
N HIS A 92 10.84 -6.20 -3.58
CA HIS A 92 10.24 -4.88 -3.41
C HIS A 92 11.00 -4.07 -2.37
N GLU A 93 11.82 -3.11 -2.83
CA GLU A 93 12.63 -2.27 -1.94
C GLU A 93 11.80 -1.61 -0.84
N ILE A 94 10.57 -1.21 -1.16
CA ILE A 94 9.66 -0.52 -0.24
C ILE A 94 9.34 -1.33 1.03
N LEU A 95 9.34 -2.67 0.94
CA LEU A 95 9.09 -3.56 2.09
C LEU A 95 10.31 -3.69 3.02
N ARG A 96 11.47 -3.24 2.56
CA ARG A 96 12.72 -3.15 3.32
C ARG A 96 13.21 -1.72 3.48
N THR A 97 12.30 -0.74 3.43
CA THR A 97 12.61 0.68 3.56
C THR A 97 12.26 1.19 4.95
N THR A 98 13.23 1.79 5.63
CA THR A 98 13.02 2.60 6.83
C THR A 98 13.02 4.09 6.49
N TYR A 99 12.65 4.92 7.47
CA TYR A 99 12.42 6.34 7.28
C TYR A 99 13.21 7.15 8.30
N ALA A 100 13.91 8.18 7.82
CA ALA A 100 14.71 9.06 8.67
C ALA A 100 14.41 10.53 8.37
N SER A 101 14.75 11.39 9.32
CA SER A 101 14.57 12.84 9.22
C SER A 101 15.65 13.57 10.02
N ASP A 102 16.04 14.76 9.55
CA ASP A 102 16.90 15.72 10.25
C ASP A 102 16.11 16.88 10.90
N GLY A 103 14.78 16.81 10.86
CA GLY A 103 13.85 17.84 11.33
C GLY A 103 13.23 18.64 10.20
N ASP A 104 14.02 19.03 9.21
CA ASP A 104 13.58 19.83 8.06
C ASP A 104 13.19 18.94 6.87
N HIS A 105 13.89 17.82 6.69
CA HIS A 105 13.71 16.89 5.60
C HIS A 105 13.57 15.47 6.09
N ALA A 106 12.70 14.69 5.43
CA ALA A 106 12.58 13.27 5.63
C ALA A 106 12.91 12.50 4.35
N TRP A 107 13.49 11.31 4.50
CA TRP A 107 13.93 10.47 3.38
C TRP A 107 13.72 8.98 3.66
N GLN A 108 13.75 8.22 2.57
CA GLN A 108 13.74 6.76 2.55
C GLN A 108 15.16 6.22 2.67
N GLU A 109 15.34 5.20 3.52
CA GLU A 109 16.57 4.39 3.62
C GLU A 109 16.25 2.93 3.32
N VAL A 110 16.55 2.52 2.08
CA VAL A 110 16.37 1.14 1.62
C VAL A 110 17.47 0.28 2.24
N GLN A 111 17.09 -0.73 3.03
CA GLN A 111 18.02 -1.63 3.70
C GLN A 111 18.54 -2.69 2.73
N GLU A 112 19.84 -2.74 2.47
CA GLU A 112 20.46 -3.72 1.55
C GLU A 112 20.18 -5.16 1.99
N VAL A 113 20.27 -5.42 3.30
CA VAL A 113 19.93 -6.70 3.91
C VAL A 113 18.80 -6.48 4.90
N ALA A 114 17.73 -7.25 4.73
CA ALA A 114 16.55 -7.21 5.58
C ALA A 114 16.07 -8.64 5.81
N THR A 115 15.88 -9.01 7.07
CA THR A 115 15.38 -10.33 7.46
C THR A 115 13.96 -10.19 7.98
N LEU A 116 13.01 -10.87 7.34
CA LEU A 116 11.65 -10.97 7.84
C LEU A 116 11.54 -12.18 8.78
N ALA A 117 11.24 -11.90 10.04
CA ALA A 117 10.92 -12.94 11.02
C ALA A 117 9.52 -13.51 10.76
N LEU A 118 9.37 -14.82 10.96
CA LEU A 118 8.08 -15.51 10.96
C LEU A 118 7.93 -16.31 12.26
N PRO A 119 7.66 -15.65 13.41
CA PRO A 119 7.32 -16.35 14.64
C PRO A 119 6.11 -17.27 14.43
N VAL A 120 6.19 -18.47 14.99
CA VAL A 120 5.10 -19.45 14.96
C VAL A 120 4.52 -19.58 16.36
N LEU A 121 3.23 -19.30 16.51
CA LEU A 121 2.51 -19.42 17.77
C LEU A 121 1.48 -20.54 17.65
N ALA A 122 1.48 -21.49 18.59
CA ALA A 122 0.38 -22.41 18.73
C ALA A 122 -0.76 -21.71 19.46
N VAL A 123 -1.98 -21.77 18.91
CA VAL A 123 -3.19 -21.21 19.52
C VAL A 123 -4.19 -22.32 19.76
N GLU A 124 -4.89 -22.25 20.89
CA GLU A 124 -5.71 -23.36 21.38
C GLU A 124 -7.10 -23.40 20.74
N ASP A 125 -7.67 -22.23 20.43
CA ASP A 125 -9.00 -22.06 19.87
C ASP A 125 -9.13 -20.77 19.03
N GLU A 126 -10.34 -20.52 18.52
CA GLU A 126 -10.65 -19.34 17.71
C GLU A 126 -10.52 -18.03 18.50
N ALA A 127 -10.84 -18.03 19.80
CA ALA A 127 -10.73 -16.82 20.61
C ALA A 127 -9.27 -16.42 20.82
N ALA A 128 -8.39 -17.39 21.10
CA ALA A 128 -6.95 -17.17 21.17
C ALA A 128 -6.37 -16.73 19.81
N MET A 129 -6.90 -17.24 18.70
CA MET A 129 -6.53 -16.80 17.36
C MET A 129 -6.92 -15.33 17.12
N GLU A 130 -8.18 -14.95 17.39
CA GLU A 130 -8.67 -13.57 17.25
C GLU A 130 -7.85 -12.60 18.11
N MET A 131 -7.60 -12.94 19.37
CA MET A 131 -6.74 -12.15 20.25
C MET A 131 -5.32 -11.98 19.72
N ALA A 132 -4.72 -13.03 19.14
CA ALA A 132 -3.39 -12.95 18.56
C ALA A 132 -3.36 -12.07 17.30
N ILE A 133 -4.40 -12.15 16.46
CA ILE A 133 -4.56 -11.28 15.28
C ILE A 133 -4.66 -9.82 15.73
N GLU A 134 -5.53 -9.52 16.70
CA GLU A 134 -5.72 -8.17 17.23
C GLU A 134 -4.45 -7.62 17.87
N ALA A 135 -3.74 -8.44 18.64
CA ALA A 135 -2.48 -8.05 19.28
C ALA A 135 -1.41 -7.69 18.24
N GLU A 136 -1.26 -8.48 17.17
CA GLU A 136 -0.28 -8.19 16.12
C GLU A 136 -0.70 -6.97 15.29
N ALA A 137 -1.99 -6.83 14.97
CA ALA A 137 -2.53 -5.66 14.28
C ALA A 137 -2.43 -4.37 15.11
N GLY A 138 -2.54 -4.46 16.43
CA GLY A 138 -2.48 -3.33 17.37
C GLY A 138 -1.08 -2.96 17.85
N ARG A 139 -0.04 -3.75 17.54
CA ARG A 139 1.35 -3.42 17.89
C ARG A 139 1.87 -2.31 16.97
N PRO A 140 2.29 -1.12 17.46
CA PRO A 140 2.80 -0.03 16.62
C PRO A 140 4.08 -0.40 15.86
N PHE A 141 4.31 0.26 14.72
CA PHE A 141 5.58 0.18 13.99
C PHE A 141 6.54 1.27 14.44
N ASN A 142 7.83 0.94 14.57
CA ASN A 142 8.87 1.97 14.59
C ASN A 142 9.50 2.14 13.20
N LEU A 143 8.91 3.01 12.37
CA LEU A 143 9.32 3.23 10.98
C LEU A 143 10.78 3.69 10.79
N ARG A 144 11.47 4.09 11.87
CA ARG A 144 12.89 4.49 11.84
C ARG A 144 13.85 3.30 11.79
N CYS A 145 13.46 2.16 12.33
CA CYS A 145 14.35 0.99 12.47
C CYS A 145 13.66 -0.37 12.20
N GLU A 146 12.34 -0.40 12.07
CA GLU A 146 11.56 -1.59 11.76
C GLU A 146 11.12 -1.57 10.29
N LEU A 147 11.06 -2.75 9.67
CA LEU A 147 10.49 -2.88 8.34
C LEU A 147 8.99 -2.54 8.39
N PRO A 148 8.41 -1.92 7.33
CA PRO A 148 6.99 -1.60 7.28
C PRO A 148 6.12 -2.84 6.97
N LEU A 149 6.56 -4.02 7.39
CA LEU A 149 5.93 -5.32 7.24
C LEU A 149 6.31 -6.21 8.44
N ARG A 150 5.30 -6.86 9.01
CA ARG A 150 5.44 -7.93 10.00
C ARG A 150 4.66 -9.16 9.58
N ALA A 151 5.13 -10.32 10.00
CA ALA A 151 4.49 -11.60 9.75
C ALA A 151 4.45 -12.43 11.04
N GLN A 152 3.38 -13.19 11.25
CA GLN A 152 3.24 -14.18 12.31
C GLN A 152 2.39 -15.34 11.81
N LEU A 153 2.79 -16.56 12.14
CA LEU A 153 2.04 -17.76 11.79
C LEU A 153 1.36 -18.33 13.04
N LEU A 154 0.03 -18.36 13.05
CA LEU A 154 -0.77 -19.01 14.07
C LEU A 154 -1.04 -20.44 13.63
N ARG A 155 -0.75 -21.42 14.50
CA ARG A 155 -1.03 -22.84 14.25
C ARG A 155 -2.17 -23.29 15.14
N LEU A 156 -3.31 -23.60 14.51
CA LEU A 156 -4.52 -24.08 15.18
C LEU A 156 -4.56 -25.62 15.21
N ALA A 157 -4.09 -26.26 14.14
CA ALA A 157 -4.01 -27.71 14.00
C ALA A 157 -2.85 -28.10 13.06
N PRO A 158 -2.46 -29.39 12.96
CA PRO A 158 -1.36 -29.80 12.07
C PRO A 158 -1.50 -29.37 10.60
N GLN A 159 -2.73 -29.20 10.11
CA GLN A 159 -3.04 -28.77 8.74
C GLN A 159 -3.92 -27.52 8.68
N ARG A 160 -3.98 -26.74 9.76
CA ARG A 160 -4.75 -25.49 9.82
C ARG A 160 -3.93 -24.40 10.48
N HIS A 161 -3.64 -23.37 9.70
CA HIS A 161 -2.83 -22.25 10.12
C HIS A 161 -3.50 -20.93 9.71
N VAL A 162 -3.15 -19.84 10.39
CA VAL A 162 -3.49 -18.49 9.95
C VAL A 162 -2.20 -17.69 9.85
N LEU A 163 -1.89 -17.22 8.65
CA LEU A 163 -0.79 -16.29 8.41
C LEU A 163 -1.31 -14.87 8.62
N VAL A 164 -0.80 -14.21 9.65
CA VAL A 164 -1.08 -12.80 9.96
C VAL A 164 0.04 -11.96 9.37
N LEU A 165 -0.34 -10.98 8.56
CA LEU A 165 0.57 -10.03 7.94
C LEU A 165 0.06 -8.64 8.25
N VAL A 166 0.96 -7.78 8.74
CA VAL A 166 0.61 -6.39 9.01
C VAL A 166 1.57 -5.54 8.21
N LEU A 167 1.05 -4.73 7.29
CA LEU A 167 1.83 -3.74 6.57
C LEU A 167 1.55 -2.36 7.14
N HIS A 168 2.51 -1.45 7.06
CA HIS A 168 2.24 -0.04 7.24
C HIS A 168 1.88 0.60 5.89
N HIS A 169 0.82 1.42 5.85
CA HIS A 169 0.29 2.06 4.63
C HIS A 169 1.32 3.01 3.95
N ILE A 170 2.41 3.35 4.65
CA ILE A 170 3.54 4.10 4.06
C ILE A 170 4.28 3.32 2.96
N ALA A 171 4.19 1.99 3.00
CA ALA A 171 4.89 1.08 2.10
C ALA A 171 3.95 0.27 1.18
N SER A 172 2.64 0.37 1.37
CA SER A 172 1.65 -0.40 0.61
C SER A 172 0.33 0.34 0.51
N ASP A 173 -0.52 -0.08 -0.42
CA ASP A 173 -1.90 0.32 -0.58
C ASP A 173 -2.76 -0.89 -0.97
N GLY A 174 -4.05 -0.66 -1.27
CA GLY A 174 -4.98 -1.73 -1.62
C GLY A 174 -4.61 -2.49 -2.90
N TRP A 175 -3.90 -1.86 -3.84
CA TRP A 175 -3.39 -2.55 -5.04
C TRP A 175 -2.16 -3.39 -4.69
N SER A 176 -1.18 -2.75 -4.03
CA SER A 176 0.12 -3.35 -3.70
C SER A 176 -0.04 -4.59 -2.81
N GLY A 177 -1.02 -4.60 -1.91
CA GLY A 177 -1.33 -5.77 -1.09
C GLY A 177 -1.71 -7.00 -1.91
N ALA A 178 -2.49 -6.83 -2.98
CA ALA A 178 -2.87 -7.95 -3.86
C ALA A 178 -1.65 -8.48 -4.65
N ILE A 179 -0.80 -7.59 -5.17
CA ILE A 179 0.46 -7.98 -5.84
C ILE A 179 1.35 -8.78 -4.91
N ALA A 180 1.54 -8.33 -3.66
CA ALA A 180 2.39 -9.01 -2.70
C ALA A 180 1.88 -10.42 -2.38
N VAL A 181 0.56 -10.60 -2.22
CA VAL A 181 -0.06 -11.91 -1.98
C VAL A 181 0.11 -12.85 -3.19
N ASP A 182 -0.13 -12.36 -4.40
CA ASP A 182 0.04 -13.16 -5.62
C ASP A 182 1.49 -13.63 -5.80
N GLU A 183 2.45 -12.73 -5.59
CA GLU A 183 3.88 -13.08 -5.64
C GLU A 183 4.28 -14.03 -4.51
N TRP A 184 3.77 -13.88 -3.28
CA TRP A 184 4.03 -14.84 -2.21
C TRP A 184 3.54 -16.25 -2.56
N CYS A 185 2.33 -16.36 -3.10
CA CYS A 185 1.77 -17.63 -3.56
C CYS A 185 2.63 -18.27 -4.65
N GLU A 186 3.03 -17.49 -5.66
CA GLU A 186 3.92 -17.98 -6.72
C GLU A 186 5.28 -18.45 -6.15
N ALA A 187 5.86 -17.66 -5.25
CA ALA A 187 7.16 -17.97 -4.67
C ALA A 187 7.12 -19.23 -3.81
N TYR A 188 6.07 -19.39 -2.99
CA TYR A 188 5.90 -20.60 -2.18
C TYR A 188 5.73 -21.83 -3.07
N ALA A 189 4.89 -21.76 -4.11
CA ALA A 189 4.70 -22.86 -5.05
C ALA A 189 6.00 -23.24 -5.77
N ALA A 190 6.77 -22.25 -6.22
CA ALA A 190 8.07 -22.48 -6.86
C ALA A 190 9.07 -23.19 -5.92
N LEU A 191 9.14 -22.73 -4.67
CA LEU A 191 10.06 -23.30 -3.67
C LEU A 191 9.68 -24.73 -3.28
N VAL A 192 8.38 -25.05 -3.19
CA VAL A 192 7.89 -26.43 -2.97
C VAL A 192 8.33 -27.37 -4.10
N GLU A 193 8.36 -26.87 -5.33
CA GLU A 193 8.86 -27.60 -6.50
C GLU A 193 10.40 -27.62 -6.61
N GLY A 194 11.11 -27.00 -5.67
CA GLY A 194 12.58 -26.94 -5.65
C GLY A 194 13.17 -25.99 -6.70
N ARG A 195 12.42 -25.00 -7.16
CA ARG A 195 12.86 -23.98 -8.13
C ARG A 195 12.72 -22.56 -7.59
N ALA A 196 13.39 -21.61 -8.23
CA ALA A 196 13.18 -20.19 -7.99
C ALA A 196 11.90 -19.68 -8.67
N PRO A 197 11.29 -18.58 -8.17
CA PRO A 197 10.20 -17.90 -8.86
C PRO A 197 10.64 -17.37 -10.25
N GLY A 198 9.71 -17.32 -11.21
CA GLY A 198 10.01 -16.97 -12.61
C GLY A 198 10.02 -15.47 -12.89
N TRP A 199 10.30 -14.63 -11.90
CA TRP A 199 10.07 -13.20 -11.98
C TRP A 199 11.08 -12.47 -12.84
N GLN A 200 10.59 -11.50 -13.62
CA GLN A 200 11.43 -10.50 -14.26
C GLN A 200 11.84 -9.43 -13.25
N ALA A 201 13.02 -8.83 -13.44
CA ALA A 201 13.46 -7.69 -12.65
C ALA A 201 12.47 -6.52 -12.80
N LEU A 202 12.17 -5.85 -11.68
CA LEU A 202 11.32 -4.67 -11.69
C LEU A 202 12.08 -3.52 -12.39
N PRO A 203 11.51 -2.87 -13.42
CA PRO A 203 12.21 -1.84 -14.18
C PRO A 203 12.40 -0.54 -13.39
N VAL A 204 11.61 -0.35 -12.33
CA VAL A 204 11.67 0.79 -11.40
C VAL A 204 11.30 0.32 -10.00
N GLN A 205 11.82 1.01 -8.99
CA GLN A 205 11.45 0.84 -7.59
C GLN A 205 10.71 2.06 -7.06
N TYR A 206 10.05 1.94 -5.91
CA TYR A 206 9.25 3.05 -5.36
C TYR A 206 10.10 4.31 -5.05
N ALA A 207 11.37 4.12 -4.68
CA ALA A 207 12.34 5.21 -4.52
C ALA A 207 12.54 6.01 -5.81
N ASP A 208 12.49 5.36 -6.98
CA ASP A 208 12.60 6.01 -8.28
C ASP A 208 11.37 6.86 -8.57
N TYR A 209 10.16 6.34 -8.27
CA TYR A 209 8.92 7.12 -8.33
C TYR A 209 8.97 8.34 -7.41
N ALA A 210 9.44 8.19 -6.18
CA ALA A 210 9.51 9.30 -5.24
C ALA A 210 10.49 10.39 -5.70
N ARG A 211 11.62 10.02 -6.31
CA ARG A 211 12.55 10.97 -6.93
C ARG A 211 11.90 11.69 -8.11
N TRP A 212 11.33 10.93 -9.05
CA TRP A 212 10.63 11.47 -10.22
C TRP A 212 9.53 12.46 -9.84
N GLN A 213 8.73 12.13 -8.80
CA GLN A 213 7.66 13.01 -8.33
C GLN A 213 8.16 14.38 -7.81
N ARG A 214 9.43 14.45 -7.39
CA ARG A 214 10.07 15.67 -6.88
C ARG A 214 10.81 16.46 -7.95
N GLU A 215 10.85 16.00 -9.20
CA GLU A 215 11.53 16.70 -10.29
C GLU A 215 10.76 17.95 -10.74
N ALA A 216 11.49 18.96 -11.23
CA ALA A 216 10.92 20.24 -11.62
C ALA A 216 9.74 20.15 -12.61
N PRO A 217 9.73 19.26 -13.63
CA PRO A 217 8.57 19.11 -14.51
C PRO A 217 7.31 18.64 -13.75
N GLN A 218 7.45 17.72 -12.80
CA GLN A 218 6.30 17.26 -12.00
C GLN A 218 5.84 18.34 -11.03
N GLN A 219 6.76 19.07 -10.40
CA GLN A 219 6.41 20.19 -9.53
C GLN A 219 5.66 21.30 -10.27
N ALA A 220 6.09 21.64 -11.49
CA ALA A 220 5.40 22.63 -12.33
C ALA A 220 3.97 22.18 -12.67
N ARG A 221 3.79 20.90 -13.01
CA ARG A 221 2.46 20.32 -13.24
C ARG A 221 1.58 20.35 -11.99
N HIS A 222 2.13 19.99 -10.83
CA HIS A 222 1.39 20.05 -9.56
C HIS A 222 1.00 21.49 -9.20
N ALA A 223 1.82 22.49 -9.49
CA ALA A 223 1.49 23.90 -9.26
C ALA A 223 0.26 24.34 -10.06
N GLN A 224 0.15 23.91 -11.33
CA GLN A 224 -1.05 24.18 -12.15
C GLN A 224 -2.30 23.49 -11.58
N GLN A 225 -2.18 22.24 -11.14
CA GLN A 225 -3.27 21.50 -10.52
C GLN A 225 -3.68 22.10 -9.16
N LEU A 226 -2.72 22.67 -8.43
CA LEU A 226 -2.99 23.33 -7.15
C LEU A 226 -3.89 24.55 -7.35
N THR A 227 -3.66 25.36 -8.37
CA THR A 227 -4.55 26.49 -8.71
C THR A 227 -5.99 26.02 -8.94
N TYR A 228 -6.16 24.92 -9.69
CA TYR A 228 -7.48 24.33 -9.91
C TYR A 228 -8.15 23.92 -8.59
N TRP A 229 -7.44 23.21 -7.71
CA TRP A 229 -7.99 22.75 -6.44
C TRP A 229 -8.27 23.90 -5.48
N GLN A 230 -7.42 24.92 -5.42
CA GLN A 230 -7.68 26.12 -4.63
C GLN A 230 -8.98 26.80 -5.04
N GLN A 231 -9.23 26.94 -6.35
CA GLN A 231 -10.46 27.53 -6.86
C GLN A 231 -11.69 26.66 -6.56
N LYS A 232 -11.58 25.33 -6.76
CA LYS A 232 -12.70 24.40 -6.52
C LYS A 232 -13.07 24.26 -5.05
N LEU A 233 -12.11 24.41 -4.16
CA LEU A 233 -12.30 24.23 -2.72
C LEU A 233 -12.48 25.56 -1.96
N ALA A 234 -12.40 26.71 -2.66
CA ALA A 234 -12.42 28.05 -2.04
C ALA A 234 -13.67 28.35 -1.20
N SER A 235 -14.81 27.76 -1.56
CA SER A 235 -16.10 28.01 -0.90
C SER A 235 -16.60 26.82 -0.08
N LEU A 236 -15.73 25.87 0.25
CA LEU A 236 -16.13 24.75 1.10
C LEU A 236 -16.35 25.22 2.54
N PRO A 237 -17.42 24.73 3.22
CA PRO A 237 -17.57 24.97 4.65
C PRO A 237 -16.46 24.23 5.42
N GLU A 238 -16.06 24.79 6.56
CA GLU A 238 -15.04 24.19 7.43
C GLU A 238 -15.43 22.80 7.96
N VAL A 239 -16.74 22.57 8.13
CA VAL A 239 -17.29 21.31 8.64
C VAL A 239 -18.45 20.87 7.75
N HIS A 240 -18.59 19.56 7.57
CA HIS A 240 -19.73 18.97 6.87
C HIS A 240 -21.06 19.26 7.60
N SER A 241 -22.17 19.24 6.85
CA SER A 241 -23.53 19.37 7.39
C SER A 241 -24.21 18.04 7.70
N LEU A 242 -23.48 16.92 7.65
CA LEU A 242 -24.03 15.60 7.99
C LEU A 242 -24.59 15.61 9.43
N PRO A 243 -25.81 15.09 9.65
CA PRO A 243 -26.36 14.93 10.99
C PRO A 243 -25.50 13.95 11.78
N LEU A 244 -25.16 14.32 13.01
CA LEU A 244 -24.41 13.48 13.94
C LEU A 244 -25.30 13.13 15.13
N ASP A 245 -25.25 11.88 15.58
CA ASP A 245 -25.96 11.44 16.79
C ASP A 245 -25.36 12.04 18.06
N HIS A 246 -24.07 12.40 18.02
CA HIS A 246 -23.30 12.97 19.12
C HIS A 246 -22.50 14.21 18.68
N PRO A 247 -22.21 15.14 19.60
CA PRO A 247 -21.36 16.28 19.28
C PRO A 247 -19.94 15.83 18.91
N ARG A 248 -19.30 16.53 17.97
CA ARG A 248 -17.91 16.29 17.60
C ARG A 248 -16.98 16.50 18.82
N PRO A 249 -16.17 15.51 19.21
CA PRO A 249 -15.24 15.66 20.32
C PRO A 249 -14.09 16.61 19.98
N ALA A 250 -13.48 17.21 21.01
CA ALA A 250 -12.34 18.12 20.85
C ALA A 250 -11.05 17.38 20.43
N GLN A 251 -10.90 16.13 20.84
CA GLN A 251 -9.83 15.23 20.38
C GLN A 251 -10.44 14.20 19.43
N GLN A 252 -9.76 13.95 18.31
CA GLN A 252 -10.21 12.96 17.34
C GLN A 252 -10.14 11.56 17.95
N SER A 253 -11.27 10.85 17.95
CA SER A 253 -11.33 9.42 18.24
C SER A 253 -11.23 8.62 16.93
N PHE A 254 -10.59 7.46 17.02
CA PHE A 254 -10.47 6.50 15.92
C PHE A 254 -11.29 5.22 16.18
N GLU A 255 -12.02 5.18 17.29
CA GLU A 255 -12.99 4.12 17.54
C GLU A 255 -14.11 4.19 16.51
N GLY A 256 -14.40 3.06 15.86
CA GLY A 256 -15.39 2.97 14.81
C GLY A 256 -15.92 1.56 14.66
N ALA A 257 -17.02 1.43 13.94
CA ALA A 257 -17.63 0.15 13.59
C ALA A 257 -17.86 0.09 12.08
N LEU A 258 -17.77 -1.11 11.52
CA LEU A 258 -18.07 -1.38 10.11
C LEU A 258 -19.43 -2.05 10.01
N LEU A 259 -20.33 -1.44 9.24
CA LEU A 259 -21.62 -2.02 8.88
C LEU A 259 -21.57 -2.43 7.41
N HIS A 260 -21.80 -3.71 7.16
CA HIS A 260 -21.81 -4.26 5.80
C HIS A 260 -23.24 -4.50 5.33
N SER A 261 -23.55 -4.06 4.11
CA SER A 261 -24.76 -4.42 3.39
C SER A 261 -24.39 -4.89 1.98
N ARG A 262 -25.17 -5.81 1.42
CA ARG A 262 -24.94 -6.36 0.08
C ARG A 262 -26.06 -5.91 -0.85
N LEU A 263 -25.68 -5.34 -1.99
CA LEU A 263 -26.61 -5.13 -3.09
C LEU A 263 -26.79 -6.45 -3.83
N ASP A 264 -28.03 -6.85 -4.08
CA ASP A 264 -28.30 -8.07 -4.84
C ASP A 264 -27.89 -7.93 -6.32
N ALA A 265 -27.78 -9.09 -6.99
CA ALA A 265 -27.33 -9.15 -8.37
C ALA A 265 -28.23 -8.35 -9.34
N GLN A 266 -29.52 -8.23 -9.05
CA GLN A 266 -30.46 -7.49 -9.89
C GLN A 266 -30.23 -5.98 -9.75
N VAL A 267 -30.08 -5.48 -8.53
CA VAL A 267 -29.74 -4.08 -8.23
C VAL A 267 -28.39 -3.73 -8.84
N SER A 268 -27.36 -4.56 -8.61
CA SER A 268 -26.03 -4.33 -9.19
C SER A 268 -26.02 -4.36 -10.72
N SER A 269 -26.87 -5.18 -11.36
CA SER A 269 -26.96 -5.21 -12.82
C SER A 269 -27.64 -3.96 -13.38
N ARG A 270 -28.64 -3.41 -12.68
CA ARG A 270 -29.30 -2.15 -13.08
C ARG A 270 -28.39 -0.93 -12.92
N LEU A 271 -27.45 -0.92 -11.97
CA LEU A 271 -26.50 0.17 -11.80
C LEU A 271 -25.36 0.17 -12.84
N ARG A 272 -25.07 -1.00 -13.43
CA ARG A 272 -24.02 -1.15 -14.46
C ARG A 272 -24.51 -0.87 -15.87
N ALA A 273 -25.82 -1.00 -16.10
CA ALA A 273 -26.48 -0.71 -17.37
C ALA A 273 -26.61 0.81 -17.58
#